data_AF-A0A845G1G2-F1
#
_entry.id   AF-A0A845G1G2-F1
#
_cell.length_a   1.000
_cell.length_b   1.000
_cell.length_c   1.000
_cell.angle_alpha   90.00
_cell.angle_beta   90.00
_cell.angle_gamma   90.00
#
_symmetry.space_group_name_H-M   'P 1'
#
loop_
_entity.id
_entity.type
_entity.pdbx_description
1 polymer ?
#
loop_
_entity_poly.entity_id
_entity_poly.type
_entity_poly.pdbx_seq_one_letter_code
_entity_poly.pdbx_strand_id
1 'polypeptide(L)'
;MPSTMIFDKTGSSISSAAAAPTISVSHGPGTYDYLSIAGARNANNVGLDFSFYDSSSANLSGLSIPSNINWSAWSNANAMLYWMDGAHGRSLTMEGMLTSVTKVSAVPEPASYAMMLAGLALVSGVAARRKKQRG
;
A
#
# COMPACT_ATOMS: atom_id res chain seq x y z
N MET A 1 -16.52 -1.99 14.04
CA MET A 1 -15.23 -2.38 14.68
C MET A 1 -14.12 -1.81 13.82
N PRO A 2 -13.02 -1.25 14.37
CA PRO A 2 -12.09 -0.48 13.57
C PRO A 2 -11.29 -1.39 12.63
N SER A 3 -11.21 -1.00 11.36
CA SER A 3 -10.46 -1.65 10.28
C SER A 3 -9.40 -0.66 9.81
N THR A 4 -8.13 -1.06 9.68
CA THR A 4 -7.11 -0.19 9.06
C THR A 4 -6.07 -1.01 8.30
N MET A 5 -5.93 -0.71 7.02
CA MET A 5 -4.75 -0.97 6.19
C MET A 5 -4.56 0.32 5.36
N ILE A 6 -3.40 0.97 5.44
CA ILE A 6 -3.08 2.22 4.70
C ILE A 6 -1.82 1.99 3.88
N PHE A 7 -1.92 2.23 2.56
CA PHE A 7 -0.77 2.41 1.66
C PHE A 7 -0.81 3.85 1.10
N ASP A 8 0.06 4.72 1.61
CA ASP A 8 0.24 6.13 1.20
C ASP A 8 1.16 6.22 -0.03
N LYS A 9 0.97 7.10 -1.02
CA LYS A 9 -0.03 8.18 -1.25
C LYS A 9 -0.68 7.78 -2.58
N THR A 10 -1.90 7.29 -2.69
CA THR A 10 -3.16 7.86 -2.20
C THR A 10 -4.28 6.80 -2.26
N GLY A 11 -3.98 5.49 -2.26
CA GLY A 11 -4.92 4.49 -2.76
C GLY A 11 -4.94 3.15 -2.04
N SER A 12 -5.51 3.12 -0.83
CA SER A 12 -6.53 2.13 -0.44
C SER A 12 -7.00 2.46 0.98
N SER A 13 -8.16 3.11 1.10
CA SER A 13 -8.85 3.29 2.37
C SER A 13 -10.31 2.88 2.16
N ILE A 14 -10.71 1.73 2.70
CA ILE A 14 -12.12 1.32 2.72
C ILE A 14 -12.68 1.72 4.08
N SER A 15 -13.47 2.80 4.08
CA SER A 15 -14.05 3.44 5.27
C SER A 15 -15.22 2.65 5.89
N SER A 16 -15.73 1.61 5.21
CA SER A 16 -16.83 0.74 5.65
C SER A 16 -16.64 -0.70 5.18
N ALA A 17 -15.58 -1.34 5.67
CA ALA A 17 -15.27 -2.71 5.31
C ALA A 17 -16.28 -3.70 5.94
N ALA A 18 -16.87 -4.57 5.12
CA ALA A 18 -17.64 -5.74 5.55
C ALA A 18 -16.72 -6.92 5.93
N ALA A 19 -15.51 -6.97 5.39
CA ALA A 19 -14.47 -7.93 5.77
C ALA A 19 -13.14 -7.20 6.04
N ALA A 20 -12.44 -7.64 7.09
CA ALA A 20 -11.14 -7.10 7.46
C ALA A 20 -10.07 -7.45 6.40
N PRO A 21 -9.05 -6.59 6.21
CA PRO A 21 -7.90 -6.93 5.38
C PRO A 21 -7.15 -8.12 6.02
N THR A 22 -6.51 -8.94 5.20
CA THR A 22 -5.77 -10.11 5.67
C THR A 22 -4.40 -10.21 5.03
N ILE A 23 -3.45 -10.76 5.77
CA ILE A 23 -2.19 -11.27 5.24
C ILE A 23 -2.19 -12.76 5.50
N SER A 24 -2.01 -13.55 4.44
CA SER A 24 -2.00 -15.01 4.52
C SER A 24 -0.68 -15.55 4.01
N VAL A 25 -0.10 -16.49 4.75
CA VAL A 25 1.10 -17.24 4.35
C VAL A 25 0.76 -18.71 4.41
N SER A 26 1.02 -19.43 3.32
CA SER A 26 0.96 -20.89 3.28
C SER A 26 2.29 -21.42 2.76
N HIS A 27 2.76 -22.48 3.40
CA HIS A 27 3.98 -23.18 3.03
C HIS A 27 3.67 -24.67 3.05
N GLY A 28 3.73 -25.29 1.88
CA GLY A 28 3.65 -26.73 1.69
C GLY A 28 5.03 -27.25 1.27
N PRO A 29 5.79 -27.88 2.18
CA PRO A 29 7.14 -28.35 1.89
C PRO A 29 7.18 -29.24 0.63
N GLY A 30 7.90 -28.78 -0.39
CA GLY A 30 8.05 -29.50 -1.66
C GLY A 30 6.82 -29.47 -2.57
N THR A 31 5.79 -28.68 -2.23
CA THR A 31 4.58 -28.53 -3.05
C THR A 31 4.35 -27.10 -3.51
N TYR A 32 4.26 -26.15 -2.60
CA TYR A 32 3.98 -24.76 -2.96
C TYR A 32 4.25 -23.79 -1.82
N ASP A 33 4.53 -22.55 -2.20
CA ASP A 33 4.47 -21.39 -1.33
C ASP A 33 3.37 -20.45 -1.81
N TYR A 34 2.67 -19.85 -0.86
CA TYR A 34 1.67 -18.84 -1.14
C TYR A 34 1.76 -17.71 -0.12
N LEU A 35 1.81 -16.49 -0.62
CA LEU A 35 1.68 -15.28 0.18
C LEU A 35 0.58 -14.44 -0.44
N SER A 36 -0.35 -13.94 0.36
CA SER A 36 -1.32 -12.95 -0.11
C SER A 36 -1.51 -11.82 0.86
N ILE A 37 -1.83 -10.67 0.29
CA ILE A 37 -2.24 -9.46 0.98
C ILE A 37 -3.59 -9.11 0.36
N ALA A 38 -4.66 -9.42 1.09
CA ALA A 38 -6.00 -9.07 0.66
C ALA A 38 -6.42 -7.77 1.32
N GLY A 39 -6.87 -6.83 0.49
CA GLY A 39 -7.45 -5.59 0.96
C GLY A 39 -8.72 -5.83 1.77
N ALA A 40 -9.13 -4.82 2.53
CA ALA A 40 -10.47 -4.81 3.08
C ALA A 40 -11.50 -4.97 1.95
N ARG A 41 -12.68 -5.51 2.26
CA ARG A 41 -13.75 -5.65 1.27
C ARG A 41 -15.00 -4.95 1.75
N ASN A 42 -15.73 -4.28 0.86
CA ASN A 42 -17.04 -3.73 1.21
C ASN A 42 -18.13 -4.83 1.14
N ALA A 43 -19.39 -4.48 1.43
CA ALA A 43 -20.51 -5.42 1.36
C ALA A 43 -20.76 -6.00 -0.05
N ASN A 44 -20.24 -5.32 -1.08
CA ASN A 44 -20.28 -5.70 -2.48
C ASN A 44 -19.00 -6.46 -2.90
N ASN A 45 -18.25 -6.98 -1.92
CA ASN A 45 -17.01 -7.73 -2.10
C ASN A 45 -15.91 -7.00 -2.89
N VAL A 46 -15.99 -5.67 -3.02
CA VAL A 46 -15.04 -4.87 -3.81
C VAL A 46 -13.73 -4.78 -3.05
N GLY A 47 -12.63 -5.17 -3.70
CA GLY A 47 -11.30 -5.20 -3.07
C GLY A 47 -10.16 -5.31 -4.08
N LEU A 48 -8.96 -5.00 -3.60
CA LEU A 48 -7.69 -5.19 -4.31
C LEU A 48 -6.86 -6.18 -3.52
N ASP A 49 -6.46 -7.26 -4.18
CA ASP A 49 -5.64 -8.31 -3.58
C ASP A 49 -4.31 -8.43 -4.33
N PHE A 50 -3.27 -8.76 -3.60
CA PHE A 50 -1.97 -9.15 -4.14
C PHE A 50 -1.70 -10.58 -3.71
N SER A 51 -1.33 -11.44 -4.65
CA SER A 51 -0.92 -12.80 -4.34
C SER A 51 0.37 -13.18 -5.05
N PHE A 52 1.08 -14.07 -4.38
CA PHE A 52 2.36 -14.62 -4.80
C PHE A 52 2.24 -16.12 -4.64
N TYR A 53 2.55 -16.84 -5.71
CA TYR A 53 2.49 -18.30 -5.73
C TYR A 53 3.78 -18.84 -6.32
N ASP A 54 4.30 -19.89 -5.70
CA ASP A 54 5.42 -20.65 -6.23
C ASP A 54 5.14 -22.14 -6.08
N SER A 55 5.31 -22.91 -7.16
CA SER A 55 5.13 -24.37 -7.14
C SER A 55 6.38 -25.13 -6.71
N SER A 56 7.51 -24.44 -6.50
CA SER A 56 8.76 -25.08 -6.10
C SER A 56 8.97 -25.13 -4.57
N SER A 57 8.15 -24.41 -3.80
CA SER A 57 8.29 -24.27 -2.34
C SER A 57 9.67 -23.70 -1.93
N ALA A 58 10.30 -22.92 -2.82
CA ALA A 58 11.67 -22.42 -2.60
C ALA A 58 11.71 -21.01 -1.98
N ASN A 59 10.56 -20.35 -1.86
CA ASN A 59 10.47 -18.93 -1.50
C ASN A 59 10.17 -18.71 -0.01
N LEU A 60 9.57 -19.69 0.65
CA LEU A 60 9.30 -19.68 2.09
C LEU A 60 9.96 -20.88 2.78
N SER A 61 10.45 -20.64 3.99
CA SER A 61 10.99 -21.69 4.87
C SER A 61 10.00 -22.14 5.95
N GLY A 62 8.78 -21.59 5.94
CA GLY A 62 7.74 -21.81 6.95
C GLY A 62 6.59 -20.82 6.85
N LEU A 63 5.79 -20.71 7.91
CA LEU A 63 4.60 -19.83 7.97
C LEU A 63 4.88 -18.40 8.43
N SER A 64 6.15 -18.01 8.56
CA SER A 64 6.54 -16.65 8.92
C SER A 64 6.36 -15.69 7.74
N ILE A 65 5.91 -14.46 8.01
CA ILE A 65 5.92 -13.39 7.01
C ILE A 65 7.39 -13.08 6.64
N PRO A 66 7.79 -13.17 5.36
CA PRO A 66 9.16 -12.89 4.95
C PRO A 66 9.55 -11.43 5.20
N SER A 67 10.74 -11.21 5.76
CA SER A 67 11.33 -9.87 5.93
C SER A 67 11.85 -9.27 4.61
N ASN A 68 12.08 -10.12 3.61
CA ASN A 68 12.55 -9.76 2.29
C ASN A 68 11.82 -10.64 1.27
N ILE A 69 11.30 -10.03 0.23
CA ILE A 69 10.61 -10.75 -0.85
C ILE A 69 11.38 -10.52 -2.14
N ASN A 70 11.89 -11.60 -2.73
CA ASN A 70 12.43 -11.57 -4.08
C ASN A 70 11.30 -11.84 -5.08
N TRP A 71 10.70 -10.78 -5.63
CA TRP A 71 9.51 -10.87 -6.49
C TRP A 71 9.71 -11.76 -7.73
N SER A 72 10.92 -11.80 -8.29
CA SER A 72 11.21 -12.59 -9.50
C SER A 72 11.42 -14.08 -9.22
N ALA A 73 11.53 -14.49 -7.95
CA ALA A 73 11.68 -15.89 -7.58
C ALA A 73 10.33 -16.62 -7.44
N TRP A 74 9.22 -15.87 -7.42
CA TRP A 74 7.88 -16.44 -7.40
C TRP A 74 7.45 -16.83 -8.81
N SER A 75 6.84 -18.01 -8.93
CA SER A 75 6.30 -18.48 -10.21
C SER A 75 5.18 -17.56 -10.75
N ASN A 76 4.37 -17.00 -9.85
CA ASN A 76 3.36 -15.99 -10.16
C ASN A 76 3.32 -14.91 -9.09
N ALA A 77 3.17 -13.65 -9.53
CA ALA A 77 2.88 -12.51 -8.68
C ALA A 77 1.78 -11.70 -9.36
N ASN A 78 0.58 -11.66 -8.78
CA ASN A 78 -0.60 -11.07 -9.41
C ASN A 78 -1.30 -10.06 -8.48
N ALA A 79 -1.79 -8.99 -9.08
CA ALA A 79 -2.69 -8.02 -8.48
C ALA A 79 -4.07 -8.24 -9.10
N MET A 80 -5.07 -8.44 -8.24
CA MET A 80 -6.44 -8.65 -8.67
C MET A 80 -7.32 -7.56 -8.07
N LEU A 81 -7.91 -6.73 -8.94
CA LEU A 81 -9.03 -5.88 -8.57
C LEU A 81 -10.32 -6.66 -8.84
N TYR A 82 -11.12 -6.82 -7.80
CA TYR A 82 -12.41 -7.50 -7.88
C TYR A 82 -13.53 -6.53 -7.51
N TRP A 83 -14.58 -6.51 -8.32
CA TRP A 83 -15.81 -5.77 -8.06
C TRP A 83 -17.02 -6.66 -8.35
N MET A 84 -17.97 -6.69 -7.44
CA MET A 84 -19.23 -7.43 -7.63
C MET A 84 -20.41 -6.54 -7.24
N ASP A 85 -21.42 -6.48 -8.09
CA ASP A 85 -22.70 -5.90 -7.76
C ASP A 85 -23.63 -7.01 -7.28
N GLY A 86 -23.73 -7.15 -5.95
CA GLY A 86 -24.58 -8.16 -5.34
C GLY A 86 -26.08 -7.97 -5.66
N ALA A 87 -26.51 -6.75 -6.01
CA ALA A 87 -27.90 -6.46 -6.32
C ALA A 87 -28.30 -6.91 -7.74
N HIS A 88 -27.36 -6.92 -8.67
CA HIS A 88 -27.61 -7.24 -10.09
C HIS A 88 -26.82 -8.45 -10.62
N GLY A 89 -26.03 -9.12 -9.77
CA GLY A 89 -25.26 -10.31 -10.13
C GLY A 89 -24.13 -10.03 -11.14
N ARG A 90 -23.66 -8.78 -11.23
CA ARG A 90 -22.60 -8.39 -12.18
C ARG A 90 -21.25 -8.48 -11.49
N SER A 91 -20.21 -8.90 -12.21
CA SER A 91 -18.85 -8.85 -11.69
C SER A 91 -17.88 -8.32 -12.72
N LEU A 92 -16.84 -7.66 -12.23
CA LEU A 92 -15.68 -7.23 -12.98
C LEU A 92 -14.44 -7.71 -12.21
N THR A 93 -13.63 -8.51 -12.89
CA THR A 93 -12.32 -8.94 -12.39
C THR A 93 -11.27 -8.39 -13.34
N MET A 94 -10.32 -7.66 -12.78
CA MET A 94 -9.13 -7.20 -13.50
C MET A 94 -7.91 -7.84 -12.83
N GLU A 95 -7.11 -8.55 -13.61
CA GLU A 95 -5.90 -9.19 -13.14
C GLU A 95 -4.69 -8.63 -13.89
N GLY A 96 -3.61 -8.37 -13.17
CA GLY A 96 -2.34 -7.93 -13.72
C GLY A 96 -1.17 -8.61 -13.02
N MET A 97 -0.14 -8.96 -13.78
CA MET A 97 1.10 -9.51 -13.21
C MET A 97 1.95 -8.39 -12.61
N LEU A 98 2.36 -8.53 -11.35
CA LEU A 98 3.33 -7.62 -10.74
C LEU A 98 4.73 -7.97 -11.25
N THR A 99 5.36 -7.00 -11.91
CA THR A 99 6.73 -7.14 -12.42
C THR A 99 7.76 -6.47 -11.50
N SER A 100 7.34 -5.51 -10.67
CA SER A 100 8.20 -4.87 -9.67
C SER A 100 7.36 -4.25 -8.55
N VAL A 101 7.94 -4.19 -7.35
CA VAL A 101 7.41 -3.43 -6.20
C VAL A 101 8.56 -2.60 -5.65
N THR A 102 8.45 -1.28 -5.76
CA THR A 102 9.48 -0.35 -5.30
C THR A 102 8.96 0.45 -4.10
N LYS A 103 9.74 0.47 -3.02
CA LYS A 103 9.45 1.33 -1.88
C LYS A 103 9.70 2.77 -2.28
N VAL A 104 8.64 3.55 -2.41
CA VAL A 104 8.73 5.01 -2.57
C VAL A 104 8.79 5.67 -1.20
N SER A 105 9.90 6.35 -0.90
CA SER A 105 9.96 7.28 0.23
C SER A 105 9.49 8.65 -0.24
N ALA A 106 8.56 9.28 0.49
CA ALA A 106 8.24 10.69 0.28
C ALA A 106 9.49 11.52 0.64
N VAL A 107 10.28 11.87 -0.36
CA VAL A 107 11.37 12.84 -0.22
C VAL A 107 10.72 14.22 -0.21
N PRO A 108 10.94 15.07 0.81
CA PRO A 108 10.49 16.45 0.74
C PRO A 108 11.13 17.08 -0.49
N GLU A 109 10.30 17.50 -1.44
CA GLU A 109 10.79 18.11 -2.67
C GLU A 109 11.65 19.32 -2.30
N PRO A 110 12.80 19.56 -2.98
CA PRO A 110 13.68 20.70 -2.69
C PRO A 110 12.95 22.04 -2.59
N ALA A 111 11.87 22.20 -3.34
CA ALA A 111 10.98 23.37 -3.29
C ALA A 111 10.30 23.57 -1.92
N SER A 112 9.99 22.51 -1.18
CA SER A 112 9.39 22.60 0.16
C SER A 112 10.35 23.23 1.17
N TYR A 113 11.65 22.92 1.08
CA TYR A 113 12.68 23.58 1.89
C TYR A 113 12.88 25.03 1.47
N ALA A 114 12.87 25.31 0.16
CA ALA A 114 12.95 26.68 -0.35
C ALA A 114 11.75 27.52 0.14
N MET A 115 10.53 26.97 0.12
CA MET A 115 9.32 27.64 0.61
C MET A 115 9.32 27.82 2.12
N MET A 116 9.84 26.85 2.88
CA MET A 116 10.05 26.99 4.33
C MET A 116 11.04 28.12 4.64
N LEU A 117 12.18 28.16 3.93
CA LEU A 117 13.19 29.21 4.10
C LEU A 117 12.66 30.59 3.68
N ALA A 118 11.93 30.66 2.56
CA ALA A 118 11.28 31.89 2.11
C ALA A 118 10.25 32.38 3.12
N GLY A 119 9.45 31.46 3.69
CA GLY A 119 8.52 31.77 4.78
C GLY A 119 9.22 32.31 6.02
N LEU A 120 10.34 31.69 6.43
CA LEU A 120 11.13 32.12 7.57
C LEU A 120 11.77 33.52 7.34
N ALA A 121 12.27 33.76 6.13
CA ALA A 121 12.82 35.05 5.71
C ALA A 121 11.76 36.17 5.74
N LEU A 122 10.53 35.86 5.30
CA LEU A 122 9.40 36.80 5.36
C LEU A 122 9.04 37.15 6.82
N VAL A 123 8.88 36.15 7.69
CA VAL A 123 8.51 36.36 9.10
C VAL A 123 9.58 37.15 9.86
N SER A 124 10.85 36.77 9.69
CA SER A 124 11.98 37.48 10.30
C SER A 124 12.10 38.93 9.82
N GLY A 125 11.87 39.18 8.52
CA GLY A 125 11.84 40.53 7.96
C GLY A 125 10.73 41.42 8.54
N VAL A 126 9.51 40.87 8.72
CA VAL A 126 8.39 41.60 9.34
C VAL A 126 8.66 41.89 10.82
N ALA A 127 9.19 40.91 11.56
CA ALA A 127 9.55 41.09 12.98
C ALA A 127 10.62 42.18 13.18
N ALA A 128 11.65 42.20 12.32
CA ALA A 128 12.71 43.20 12.35
C ALA A 128 12.18 44.63 12.09
N ARG A 129 11.25 44.80 11.14
CA ARG A 129 10.60 46.10 10.87
C ARG A 129 9.80 46.61 12.06
N ARG A 130 9.02 45.75 12.71
CA ARG A 130 8.21 46.14 13.89
C ARG A 130 9.07 46.59 15.07
N LYS A 131 10.24 45.99 15.26
CA LYS A 131 11.18 46.40 16.32
C LYS A 131 11.74 47.80 16.08
N LYS A 132 12.01 48.16 14.82
CA LYS A 132 12.53 49.48 14.43
C LYS A 132 11.48 50.61 14.54
N GLN A 133 10.20 50.28 14.51
CA GLN A 133 9.10 51.26 14.64
C GLN A 133 8.64 51.51 16.09
N ARG A 134 9.11 50.71 17.05
CA ARG A 134 8.71 50.79 18.48
C ARG A 134 9.83 51.28 19.40
N GLY A 135 10.95 51.76 18.86
CA GLY A 135 12.03 52.43 19.58
C GLY A 135 12.31 53.77 18.92
#